data_AF-H1XQX8-F1
#
_entry.id   AF-H1XQX8-F1
#
_cell.length_a   1.000
_cell.length_b   1.000
_cell.length_c   1.000
_cell.angle_alpha   90.00
_cell.angle_beta   90.00
_cell.angle_gamma   90.00
#
_symmetry.space_group_name_H-M   'P 1'
#
loop_
_entity.id
_entity.type
_entity.pdbx_description
1 polymer ?
#
loop_
_entity_poly.entity_id
_entity_poly.type
_entity_poly.pdbx_seq_one_letter_code
_entity_poly.pdbx_strand_id
1 'polypeptide(L)'
;MCKKTITSILIVAFFWLAFSETLFALQNDNSISAQLKKARSDYYEGHFEQAQEIVMKLLKSGTLNSEQQFEALIILAEIRRAVNDEPGARKIIRRILEIKPDYNPTIEQEPPSFVLLVQEERRALKKNEKAFYQNKKFWLISGAATVGLFGIILLKNGNGGGQDNILPAPPDWPKE
;
A
#
# COMPACT_ATOMS: atom_id res chain seq x y z
N MET A 1 -70.27 -24.84 9.04
CA MET A 1 -69.23 -24.81 7.99
C MET A 1 -68.97 -23.35 7.63
N CYS A 2 -67.87 -22.75 8.11
CA CYS A 2 -67.34 -21.50 7.56
C CYS A 2 -65.84 -21.48 7.85
N LYS A 3 -65.04 -21.52 6.79
CA LYS A 3 -63.58 -21.47 6.85
C LYS A 3 -63.10 -20.50 5.78
N LYS A 4 -62.12 -19.67 6.18
CA LYS A 4 -61.12 -18.94 5.38
C LYS A 4 -61.55 -17.59 4.81
N THR A 5 -61.02 -16.52 5.41
CA THR A 5 -60.49 -15.33 4.70
C THR A 5 -59.66 -14.47 5.66
N ILE A 6 -58.47 -14.90 6.07
CA ILE A 6 -57.49 -13.99 6.73
C ILE A 6 -56.08 -14.47 6.38
N THR A 7 -55.55 -14.15 5.21
CA THR A 7 -54.12 -14.39 4.86
C THR A 7 -53.78 -13.73 3.52
N SER A 8 -53.77 -12.39 3.42
CA SER A 8 -53.29 -11.73 2.18
C SER A 8 -52.75 -10.30 2.31
N ILE A 9 -52.50 -9.75 3.51
CA ILE A 9 -52.11 -8.32 3.66
C ILE A 9 -50.65 -8.12 4.11
N LEU A 10 -49.89 -9.17 4.40
CA LEU A 10 -48.60 -9.07 5.13
C LEU A 10 -47.34 -9.32 4.27
N ILE A 11 -47.32 -8.90 2.99
CA ILE A 11 -46.13 -9.06 2.11
C ILE A 11 -45.62 -7.73 1.52
N VAL A 12 -46.40 -6.65 1.52
CA VAL A 12 -45.97 -5.38 0.86
C VAL A 12 -45.03 -4.52 1.73
N ALA A 13 -45.05 -4.68 3.05
CA ALA A 13 -44.25 -3.84 3.95
C ALA A 13 -42.78 -4.27 4.11
N PHE A 14 -42.41 -5.48 3.67
CA PHE A 14 -41.04 -6.02 3.86
C PHE A 14 -40.09 -5.73 2.69
N PHE A 15 -40.60 -5.13 1.60
CA PHE A 15 -39.81 -4.87 0.39
C PHE A 15 -39.23 -3.44 0.33
N TRP A 16 -39.55 -2.58 1.30
CA TRP A 16 -39.11 -1.17 1.30
C TRP A 16 -37.83 -0.90 2.10
N LEU A 17 -37.38 -1.81 2.97
CA LEU A 17 -36.21 -1.59 3.83
C LEU A 17 -34.89 -2.10 3.25
N ALA A 18 -34.90 -2.89 2.17
CA ALA A 18 -33.70 -3.42 1.54
C ALA A 18 -33.22 -2.63 0.30
N PHE A 19 -34.00 -1.63 -0.15
CA PHE A 19 -33.69 -0.86 -1.37
C PHE A 19 -32.99 0.47 -1.09
N SER A 20 -32.93 0.92 0.17
CA SER A 20 -32.32 2.20 0.54
C SER A 20 -30.79 2.16 0.61
N GLU A 21 -30.15 1.01 0.81
CA GLU A 21 -28.68 0.94 0.98
C GLU A 21 -27.90 0.93 -0.34
N THR A 22 -28.50 0.51 -1.46
CA THR A 22 -27.81 0.45 -2.76
C THR A 22 -27.70 1.80 -3.45
N LEU A 23 -28.58 2.76 -3.13
CA LEU A 23 -28.58 4.08 -3.77
C LEU A 23 -27.43 4.98 -3.28
N PHE A 24 -27.02 4.86 -2.03
CA PHE A 24 -25.93 5.68 -1.47
C PHE A 24 -24.56 5.34 -2.06
N ALA A 25 -24.29 4.07 -2.35
CA ALA A 25 -23.02 3.65 -2.97
C ALA A 25 -22.88 4.21 -4.39
N LEU A 26 -23.94 4.15 -5.20
CA LEU A 26 -23.93 4.60 -6.60
C LEU A 26 -23.78 6.13 -6.72
N GLN A 27 -24.41 6.88 -5.82
CA GLN A 27 -24.33 8.34 -5.82
C GLN A 27 -22.94 8.84 -5.42
N ASN A 28 -22.27 8.15 -4.50
CA ASN A 28 -20.93 8.51 -4.05
C ASN A 28 -19.88 8.25 -5.15
N ASP A 29 -19.96 7.10 -5.85
CA ASP A 29 -19.06 6.76 -6.95
C ASP A 29 -19.13 7.75 -8.12
N ASN A 30 -20.33 8.22 -8.47
CA ASN A 30 -20.49 9.28 -9.48
C ASN A 30 -19.86 10.61 -9.05
N SER A 31 -19.87 10.91 -7.75
CA SER A 31 -19.26 12.15 -7.23
C SER A 31 -17.72 12.07 -7.18
N ILE A 32 -17.15 10.90 -6.92
CA ILE A 32 -15.70 10.66 -6.88
C ILE A 32 -15.13 10.69 -8.29
N SER A 33 -15.74 9.95 -9.22
CA SER A 33 -15.32 9.92 -10.63
C SER A 33 -15.39 11.31 -11.27
N ALA A 34 -16.42 12.10 -10.96
CA ALA A 34 -16.52 13.50 -11.40
C ALA A 34 -15.37 14.36 -10.85
N GLN A 35 -14.97 14.17 -9.59
CA GLN A 35 -13.85 14.90 -8.99
C GLN A 35 -12.50 14.47 -9.58
N LEU A 36 -12.27 13.18 -9.83
CA LEU A 36 -11.06 12.70 -10.51
C LEU A 36 -10.96 13.25 -11.93
N LYS A 37 -12.07 13.23 -12.68
CA LYS A 37 -12.13 13.84 -14.02
C LYS A 37 -11.85 15.33 -13.98
N LYS A 38 -12.37 16.05 -12.99
CA LYS A 38 -12.08 17.47 -12.80
C LYS A 38 -10.58 17.69 -12.51
N ALA A 39 -10.00 16.94 -11.57
CA ALA A 39 -8.57 17.05 -11.26
C ALA A 39 -7.69 16.75 -12.48
N ARG A 40 -8.09 15.79 -13.33
CA ARG A 40 -7.42 15.50 -14.59
C ARG A 40 -7.51 16.67 -15.58
N SER A 41 -8.67 17.31 -15.70
CA SER A 41 -8.85 18.52 -16.50
C SER A 41 -7.96 19.64 -16.00
N ASP A 42 -8.00 19.92 -14.69
CA ASP A 42 -7.19 20.94 -14.04
C ASP A 42 -5.69 20.69 -14.28
N TYR A 43 -5.22 19.44 -14.21
CA TYR A 43 -3.85 19.07 -14.58
C TYR A 43 -3.50 19.44 -16.03
N TYR A 44 -4.35 19.08 -17.00
CA TYR A 44 -4.09 19.35 -18.42
C TYR A 44 -4.16 20.84 -18.76
N GLU A 45 -4.93 21.61 -17.99
CA GLU A 45 -5.01 23.07 -18.08
C GLU A 45 -3.85 23.78 -17.37
N GLY A 46 -2.99 23.05 -16.64
CA GLY A 46 -1.87 23.62 -15.88
C GLY A 46 -2.24 24.14 -14.49
N HIS A 47 -3.48 23.93 -14.06
CA HIS A 47 -3.99 24.23 -12.72
C HIS A 47 -3.54 23.17 -11.69
N PHE A 48 -2.21 23.01 -11.54
CA PHE A 48 -1.61 21.93 -10.75
C PHE A 48 -1.97 21.97 -9.26
N GLU A 49 -2.09 23.17 -8.68
CA GLU A 49 -2.44 23.35 -7.27
C GLU A 49 -3.87 22.88 -6.99
N GLN A 50 -4.82 23.26 -7.84
CA GLN A 50 -6.23 22.87 -7.76
C GLN A 50 -6.38 21.35 -7.96
N ALA A 51 -5.71 20.81 -8.99
CA ALA A 51 -5.70 19.37 -9.25
C ALA A 51 -5.15 18.59 -8.04
N GLN A 52 -4.04 19.07 -7.46
CA GLN A 52 -3.44 18.46 -6.29
C GLN A 52 -4.38 18.51 -5.08
N GLU A 53 -5.02 19.65 -4.83
CA GLU A 53 -5.94 19.80 -3.71
C GLU A 53 -7.09 18.80 -3.79
N ILE A 54 -7.72 18.67 -4.97
CA ILE A 54 -8.81 17.72 -5.21
C ILE A 54 -8.33 16.29 -4.93
N VAL A 55 -7.21 15.89 -5.54
CA VAL A 55 -6.67 14.53 -5.41
C VAL A 55 -6.28 14.22 -3.97
N MET A 56 -5.61 15.15 -3.28
CA MET A 56 -5.22 14.97 -1.88
C MET A 56 -6.43 14.89 -0.95
N LYS A 57 -7.50 15.65 -1.22
CA LYS A 57 -8.75 15.56 -0.47
C LYS A 57 -9.40 14.17 -0.64
N LEU A 58 -9.44 13.66 -1.87
CA LEU A 58 -9.97 12.32 -2.16
C LEU A 58 -9.13 11.21 -1.50
N LEU A 59 -7.79 11.29 -1.60
CA LEU A 59 -6.91 10.29 -0.97
C LEU A 59 -7.02 10.28 0.57
N LYS A 60 -7.29 11.44 1.18
CA LYS A 60 -7.47 11.56 2.64
C LYS A 60 -8.85 11.12 3.13
N SER A 61 -9.89 11.11 2.29
CA SER A 61 -11.23 10.73 2.73
C SER A 61 -11.33 9.24 3.09
N GLY A 62 -10.45 8.40 2.54
CA GLY A 62 -10.45 6.95 2.78
C GLY A 62 -11.63 6.23 2.13
N THR A 63 -12.43 6.92 1.30
CA THR A 63 -13.63 6.38 0.66
C THR A 63 -13.38 5.80 -0.73
N LEU A 64 -12.14 5.86 -1.22
CA LEU A 64 -11.77 5.42 -2.57
C LEU A 64 -11.64 3.90 -2.61
N ASN A 65 -12.20 3.29 -3.66
CA ASN A 65 -11.88 1.90 -3.99
C ASN A 65 -10.45 1.79 -4.57
N SER A 66 -9.94 0.57 -4.74
CA SER A 66 -8.56 0.34 -5.20
C SER A 66 -8.26 0.97 -6.57
N GLU A 67 -9.23 0.94 -7.49
CA GLU A 67 -9.10 1.49 -8.84
C GLU A 67 -9.07 3.03 -8.82
N GLN A 68 -9.99 3.66 -8.08
CA GLN A 68 -10.03 5.11 -7.87
C GLN A 68 -8.79 5.61 -7.12
N GLN A 69 -8.30 4.84 -6.14
CA GLN A 69 -7.07 5.16 -5.43
C GLN A 69 -5.86 5.10 -6.38
N PHE A 70 -5.80 4.08 -7.23
CA PHE A 70 -4.78 3.95 -8.25
C PHE A 70 -4.81 5.15 -9.22
N GLU A 71 -5.97 5.50 -9.76
CA GLU A 71 -6.14 6.66 -10.65
C GLU A 71 -5.72 7.98 -9.98
N ALA A 72 -6.16 8.22 -8.75
CA ALA A 72 -5.79 9.39 -7.96
C ALA A 72 -4.26 9.49 -7.77
N LEU A 73 -3.58 8.36 -7.50
CA LEU A 73 -2.13 8.34 -7.33
C LEU A 73 -1.39 8.59 -8.64
N ILE A 74 -1.91 8.13 -9.79
CA ILE A 74 -1.33 8.44 -11.11
C ILE A 74 -1.35 9.95 -11.33
N ILE A 75 -2.51 10.59 -11.17
CA ILE A 75 -2.67 12.04 -11.33
C ILE A 75 -1.70 12.78 -10.39
N LEU A 76 -1.59 12.36 -9.13
CA LEU A 76 -0.68 12.98 -8.17
C LEU A 76 0.79 12.83 -8.57
N ALA A 77 1.19 11.66 -9.06
CA ALA A 77 2.55 11.43 -9.52
C ALA A 77 2.89 12.31 -10.72
N GLU A 78 1.98 12.45 -11.69
CA GLU A 78 2.16 13.34 -12.84
C GLU A 78 2.24 14.81 -12.44
N ILE A 79 1.37 15.27 -11.52
CA ILE A 79 1.43 16.64 -10.98
C ILE A 79 2.81 16.90 -10.38
N ARG A 80 3.30 15.99 -9.53
CA ARG A 80 4.61 16.13 -8.86
C ARG A 80 5.74 16.26 -9.87
N ARG A 81 5.69 15.50 -10.95
CA ARG A 81 6.66 15.63 -12.06
C ARG A 81 6.54 16.96 -12.78
N ALA A 82 5.32 17.41 -13.07
CA ALA A 82 5.08 18.68 -13.74
C ALA A 82 5.61 19.88 -12.93
N VAL A 83 5.58 19.80 -11.59
CA VAL A 83 6.17 20.82 -10.69
C VAL A 83 7.64 20.57 -10.34
N ASN A 84 8.33 19.68 -11.06
CA ASN A 84 9.74 19.31 -10.84
C ASN A 84 10.05 18.67 -9.46
N ASP A 85 9.05 18.14 -8.76
CA ASP A 85 9.21 17.34 -7.53
C ASP A 85 9.38 15.86 -7.86
N GLU A 86 10.52 15.52 -8.47
CA GLU A 86 10.85 14.15 -8.83
C GLU A 86 10.92 13.19 -7.62
N PRO A 87 11.52 13.55 -6.47
CA PRO A 87 11.52 12.70 -5.28
C PRO A 87 10.09 12.40 -4.78
N GLY A 88 9.21 13.39 -4.80
CA GLY A 88 7.79 13.22 -4.48
C GLY A 88 7.10 12.27 -5.45
N ALA A 89 7.32 12.44 -6.76
CA ALA A 89 6.77 11.55 -7.79
C ALA A 89 7.23 10.10 -7.60
N ARG A 90 8.53 9.86 -7.37
CA ARG A 90 9.08 8.52 -7.12
C ARG A 90 8.43 7.83 -5.92
N LYS A 91 8.21 8.58 -4.82
CA LYS A 91 7.53 8.06 -3.63
C LYS A 91 6.10 7.60 -3.95
N ILE A 92 5.36 8.37 -4.76
CA ILE A 92 4.00 8.04 -5.16
C ILE A 92 4.00 6.84 -6.13
N ILE A 93 4.91 6.79 -7.09
CA ILE A 93 5.08 5.64 -8.01
C ILE A 93 5.36 4.36 -7.23
N ARG A 94 6.17 4.43 -6.17
CA ARG A 94 6.37 3.27 -5.30
C ARG A 94 5.07 2.79 -4.69
N ARG A 95 4.23 3.70 -4.21
CA ARG A 95 2.90 3.38 -3.67
C ARG A 95 1.97 2.80 -4.74
N ILE A 96 2.05 3.28 -5.97
CA ILE A 96 1.31 2.72 -7.11
C ILE A 96 1.74 1.26 -7.34
N LEU A 97 3.04 0.98 -7.36
CA LEU A 97 3.58 -0.37 -7.55
C LEU A 97 3.31 -1.31 -6.36
N GLU A 98 3.09 -0.78 -5.15
CA GLU A 98 2.61 -1.56 -4.01
C GLU A 98 1.15 -2.00 -4.19
N ILE A 99 0.28 -1.14 -4.74
CA ILE A 99 -1.14 -1.44 -4.97
C ILE A 99 -1.34 -2.31 -6.22
N LYS A 100 -0.60 -2.01 -7.28
CA LYS A 100 -0.69 -2.68 -8.59
C LYS A 100 0.70 -3.07 -9.09
N PRO A 101 1.28 -4.19 -8.61
CA PRO A 101 2.66 -4.61 -8.91
C PRO A 101 2.93 -4.88 -10.40
N ASP A 102 1.89 -5.22 -11.15
CA ASP A 102 1.92 -5.48 -12.58
C ASP A 102 1.83 -4.20 -13.43
N TYR A 103 1.50 -3.04 -12.85
CA TYR A 103 1.34 -1.76 -13.57
C TYR A 103 2.55 -1.37 -14.41
N ASN A 104 2.39 -1.44 -15.74
CA ASN A 104 3.46 -1.22 -16.72
C ASN A 104 2.95 -0.29 -17.82
N PRO A 105 3.02 1.05 -17.62
CA PRO A 105 2.51 1.99 -18.60
C PRO A 105 3.30 1.92 -19.90
N THR A 106 2.62 2.13 -21.02
CA THR A 106 3.25 2.25 -22.36
C THR A 106 3.32 3.70 -22.79
N ILE A 107 4.11 4.00 -23.83
CA ILE A 107 4.34 5.37 -24.33
C ILE A 107 3.06 5.95 -24.96
N GLU A 108 2.14 5.09 -25.40
CA GLU A 108 0.84 5.48 -25.94
C GLU A 108 -0.14 5.92 -24.83
N GLN A 109 0.10 5.47 -23.59
CA GLN A 109 -0.75 5.79 -22.43
C GLN A 109 -0.21 7.00 -21.66
N GLU A 110 1.12 7.08 -21.52
CA GLU A 110 1.78 8.03 -20.63
C GLU A 110 3.02 8.64 -21.31
N PRO A 111 3.44 9.86 -20.91
CA PRO A 111 4.65 10.48 -21.45
C PRO A 111 5.88 9.56 -21.28
N PRO A 112 6.82 9.51 -22.26
CA PRO A 112 7.99 8.63 -22.20
C PRO A 112 8.79 8.78 -20.89
N SER A 113 8.88 9.99 -20.39
CA SER A 113 9.59 10.32 -19.15
C SER A 113 8.90 9.74 -17.90
N PHE A 114 7.58 9.53 -17.91
CA PHE A 114 6.84 8.88 -16.83
C PHE A 114 7.10 7.37 -16.87
N VAL A 115 7.03 6.78 -18.06
CA VAL A 115 7.29 5.36 -18.29
C VAL A 115 8.68 4.97 -17.79
N LEU A 116 9.70 5.77 -18.11
CA LEU A 116 11.07 5.57 -17.62
C LEU A 116 11.14 5.60 -16.09
N LEU A 117 10.47 6.56 -15.46
CA LEU A 117 10.46 6.70 -14.00
C LEU A 117 9.83 5.50 -13.31
N VAL A 118 8.70 5.00 -13.83
CA VAL A 118 8.04 3.79 -13.32
C VAL A 118 8.94 2.57 -13.49
N GLN A 119 9.64 2.45 -14.63
CA GLN A 119 10.56 1.34 -14.88
C GLN A 119 11.75 1.35 -13.92
N GLU A 120 12.31 2.53 -13.64
CA GLU A 120 13.41 2.70 -12.68
C GLU A 120 13.01 2.29 -11.26
N GLU A 121 11.88 2.80 -10.75
CA GLU A 121 11.40 2.45 -9.41
C GLU A 121 11.09 0.95 -9.30
N ARG A 122 10.52 0.34 -10.34
CA ARG A 122 10.32 -1.12 -10.39
C ARG A 122 11.64 -1.89 -10.29
N ARG A 123 12.70 -1.45 -10.97
CA ARG A 123 14.03 -2.07 -10.87
C ARG A 123 14.62 -1.89 -9.48
N ALA A 124 14.45 -0.71 -8.87
CA ALA A 124 14.91 -0.43 -7.52
C ALA A 124 14.24 -1.34 -6.48
N LEU A 125 12.93 -1.54 -6.56
CA LEU A 125 12.19 -2.46 -5.68
C LEU A 125 12.71 -3.89 -5.78
N LYS A 126 12.89 -4.41 -7.00
CA LYS A 126 13.44 -5.76 -7.22
C LYS A 126 14.89 -5.90 -6.73
N LYS A 127 15.70 -4.85 -6.85
CA LYS A 127 17.08 -4.85 -6.35
C LYS A 127 17.10 -4.96 -4.82
N ASN A 128 16.25 -4.20 -4.14
CA ASN A 128 16.14 -4.22 -2.69
C ASN A 128 15.65 -5.58 -2.15
N GLU A 129 14.70 -6.21 -2.83
CA GLU A 129 14.22 -7.55 -2.49
C GLU A 129 15.35 -8.60 -2.60
N LYS A 130 16.13 -8.56 -3.70
CA LYS A 130 17.28 -9.46 -3.89
C LYS A 130 18.38 -9.21 -2.85
N ALA A 131 18.69 -7.95 -2.56
CA ALA A 131 19.69 -7.58 -1.55
C ALA A 131 19.30 -8.05 -0.15
N PHE A 132 18.03 -7.88 0.22
CA PHE A 132 17.50 -8.38 1.49
C PHE A 132 17.64 -9.90 1.61
N TYR A 133 17.31 -10.63 0.54
CA TYR A 133 17.41 -12.08 0.53
C TYR A 133 18.86 -12.60 0.56
N GLN A 134 19.79 -11.93 -0.13
CA GLN A 134 21.21 -12.27 -0.07
C GLN A 134 21.82 -12.01 1.31
N ASN A 135 21.46 -10.89 1.97
CA ASN A 135 21.89 -10.61 3.33
C ASN A 135 21.36 -11.66 4.33
N LYS A 136 20.10 -12.08 4.20
CA LYS A 136 19.54 -13.16 5.05
C LYS A 136 20.27 -14.49 4.87
N LYS A 137 20.66 -14.84 3.64
CA LYS A 137 21.50 -16.03 3.38
C LYS A 137 22.91 -15.87 3.96
N PHE A 138 23.50 -14.67 3.89
CA PHE A 138 24.78 -14.39 4.53
C PHE A 138 24.70 -14.59 6.05
N TRP A 139 23.67 -14.09 6.72
CA TRP A 139 23.44 -14.32 8.16
C TRP A 139 23.18 -15.79 8.52
N LEU A 140 22.44 -16.54 7.69
CA LEU A 140 22.23 -17.97 7.92
C LEU A 140 23.49 -18.80 7.71
N ILE A 141 24.37 -18.41 6.79
CA ILE A 141 25.62 -19.11 6.50
C ILE A 141 26.72 -18.72 7.50
N SER A 142 26.75 -17.47 7.97
CA SER A 142 27.69 -17.04 9.01
C SER A 142 27.29 -17.51 10.42
N GLY A 143 26.02 -17.84 10.66
CA GLY A 143 25.53 -18.46 11.91
C GLY A 143 25.65 -19.99 11.97
N ALA A 144 25.89 -20.67 10.85
CA ALA A 144 25.99 -22.13 10.77
C ALA A 144 27.43 -22.68 10.85
N ALA A 145 28.41 -21.83 11.16
CA ALA A 145 29.82 -22.22 11.33
C ALA A 145 30.29 -22.24 12.80
N THR A 146 29.38 -22.33 13.77
CA THR A 146 29.71 -22.41 15.21
C THR A 146 28.93 -23.51 15.93
N VAL A 147 28.85 -24.70 15.34
CA VAL A 147 28.42 -25.92 16.06
C VAL A 147 29.51 -26.98 15.90
N GLY A 148 30.54 -26.90 16.72
CA GLY A 148 31.52 -27.97 16.79
C GLY A 148 32.91 -27.55 17.26
N LEU A 149 33.04 -27.16 18.53
CA LEU A 149 34.23 -27.36 19.37
C LEU A 149 34.11 -26.51 20.64
N PHE A 150 33.33 -26.95 21.63
CA PHE A 150 33.61 -26.73 23.06
C PHE A 150 32.83 -27.75 23.90
N GLY A 151 32.90 -29.02 23.46
CA GLY A 151 32.69 -30.16 24.34
C GLY A 151 34.03 -30.54 24.93
N ILE A 152 34.07 -30.68 26.25
CA ILE A 152 35.20 -31.06 27.12
C ILE A 152 35.98 -29.86 27.66
N ILE A 153 36.25 -29.90 28.97
CA ILE A 153 36.76 -28.86 29.91
C ILE A 153 35.58 -28.09 30.53
N LEU A 154 35.11 -28.30 31.76
CA LEU A 154 35.68 -28.92 32.96
C LEU A 154 34.53 -29.32 33.90
N LEU A 155 34.37 -30.62 34.12
CA LEU A 155 33.66 -31.17 35.27
C LEU A 155 34.61 -31.07 36.48
N LYS A 156 34.61 -29.95 37.20
CA LYS A 156 35.32 -29.86 38.49
C LYS A 156 34.70 -28.81 39.42
N ASN A 157 33.82 -29.34 40.28
CA ASN A 157 33.79 -29.06 41.72
C ASN A 157 33.45 -27.64 42.20
N GLY A 158 32.23 -27.49 42.73
CA GLY A 158 32.02 -26.72 43.96
C GLY A 158 31.23 -25.42 43.85
N ASN A 159 30.05 -25.45 44.48
CA ASN A 159 29.50 -24.38 45.30
C ASN A 159 28.92 -23.12 44.64
N GLY A 160 27.60 -22.99 44.75
CA GLY A 160 26.99 -21.76 45.23
C GLY A 160 26.47 -20.76 44.19
N GLY A 161 25.14 -20.65 44.15
CA GLY A 161 24.46 -19.36 44.09
C GLY A 161 24.18 -18.78 42.70
N GLY A 162 22.91 -18.82 42.32
CA GLY A 162 22.17 -17.63 41.93
C GLY A 162 22.46 -17.00 40.56
N GLN A 163 21.35 -16.83 39.84
CA GLN A 163 21.02 -15.68 39.01
C GLN A 163 21.38 -15.69 37.52
N ASP A 164 20.28 -15.81 36.78
CA ASP A 164 19.81 -14.81 35.81
C ASP A 164 20.55 -14.73 34.47
N ASN A 165 19.80 -15.18 33.46
CA ASN A 165 19.92 -14.86 32.03
C ASN A 165 20.62 -13.53 31.76
N ILE A 166 21.79 -13.58 31.11
CA ILE A 166 22.32 -12.44 30.37
C ILE A 166 22.56 -12.90 28.94
N LEU A 167 21.52 -12.71 28.12
CA LEU A 167 21.68 -12.62 26.67
C LEU A 167 22.61 -11.42 26.38
N PRO A 168 23.57 -11.53 25.44
CA PRO A 168 24.39 -10.39 25.09
C PRO A 168 23.52 -9.26 24.53
N ALA A 169 23.73 -8.03 25.00
CA ALA A 169 23.05 -6.86 24.47
C ALA A 169 23.36 -6.71 22.97
N PRO A 170 22.38 -6.31 22.14
CA PRO A 170 22.62 -6.08 20.73
C PRO A 170 23.69 -4.98 20.54
N PRO A 171 24.49 -5.07 19.47
CA PRO A 171 25.50 -4.06 19.16
C PRO A 171 24.85 -2.69 18.90
N ASP A 172 25.50 -1.62 19.37
CA ASP A 172 25.08 -0.24 19.15
C ASP A 172 25.10 0.11 17.65
N TRP A 173 24.06 0.84 17.21
CA TRP A 173 23.97 1.36 15.85
C TRP A 173 25.08 2.40 15.59
N PRO A 174 25.66 2.47 14.37
CA PRO A 174 26.60 3.52 14.03
C PRO A 174 25.91 4.88 14.14
N LYS A 175 26.51 5.77 14.93
CA LYS A 175 26.18 7.19 14.88
C LYS A 175 26.84 7.76 13.62
N GLU A 176 26.10 8.62 12.93
CA GLU A 176 26.40 9.23 11.62
C GLU A 176 27.87 9.56 11.37
#